data_AF-A0A954ZAV3-F1
#
_entry.id   AF-A0A954ZAV3-F1
#
_cell.length_a   1.000
_cell.length_b   1.000
_cell.length_c   1.000
_cell.angle_alpha   90.00
_cell.angle_beta   90.00
_cell.angle_gamma   90.00
#
_symmetry.space_group_name_H-M   'P 1'
#
loop_
_entity.id
_entity.type
_entity.pdbx_description
1 polymer ?
#
loop_
_entity_poly.entity_id
_entity_poly.type
_entity_poly.pdbx_seq_one_letter_code
_entity_poly.pdbx_strand_id
1 'polypeptide(L)'
;SALRRADAPKAQAYPTLKSGGSGVDRGRLRSAISSGQSWLDANFSVDNHDRYPCYFLYALERYKSFEEFIQGTADPEPQWYQSGYEFLRSRQKADGHWEFTGEWSQDACATSFAVLFLLRSTQQSIRASLGQGTLVGGRGLPRDLSRVRLSGGKLVVEQKPTEVDKLLDMLGDDDSQALESLIDNPAALRVEDVRPEDARRLQQIVRSGSPEARLLAVRALAKMRSLDYAPTLIYALTDPDRRIVREARDGLRLVSRRFNGFGLEDNFKDDGQRELAIDLWKKWYRTVRPDAPPLP
;
A
#
# COMPACT_ATOMS: atom_id res chain seq x y z
N SER A 1 -41.00 -1.11 25.28
CA SER A 1 -39.59 -1.36 25.62
C SER A 1 -39.22 -2.75 25.12
N ALA A 2 -38.44 -2.85 24.05
CA ALA A 2 -38.00 -4.14 23.51
C ALA A 2 -36.68 -3.96 22.73
N LEU A 3 -35.58 -3.76 23.46
CA LEU A 3 -34.24 -3.92 22.92
C LEU A 3 -33.96 -5.42 22.85
N ARG A 4 -33.91 -5.98 21.62
CA ARG A 4 -33.36 -7.33 21.41
C ARG A 4 -31.88 -7.29 21.76
N ARG A 5 -31.42 -8.25 22.59
CA ARG A 5 -30.00 -8.52 22.79
C ARG A 5 -29.34 -8.75 21.43
N ALA A 6 -28.25 -8.05 21.16
CA ALA A 6 -27.39 -8.35 20.03
C ALA A 6 -26.86 -9.78 20.21
N ASP A 7 -27.01 -10.61 19.18
CA ASP A 7 -26.44 -11.94 19.15
C ASP A 7 -24.92 -11.86 19.31
N ALA A 8 -24.33 -12.83 20.01
CA ALA A 8 -22.88 -12.94 20.17
C ALA A 8 -22.20 -12.95 18.79
N PRO A 9 -21.06 -12.25 18.62
CA PRO A 9 -20.35 -12.22 17.34
C PRO A 9 -20.04 -13.66 16.91
N LYS A 10 -20.55 -14.03 15.73
CA LYS A 10 -20.28 -15.33 15.11
C LYS A 10 -18.76 -15.50 15.00
N ALA A 11 -18.24 -16.60 15.54
CA ALA A 11 -16.84 -16.98 15.42
C ALA A 11 -16.39 -16.86 13.96
N GLN A 12 -15.53 -15.89 13.69
CA GLN A 12 -15.04 -15.60 12.35
C GLN A 12 -14.14 -16.75 11.94
N ALA A 13 -14.60 -17.56 10.98
CA ALA A 13 -13.88 -18.76 10.57
C ALA A 13 -12.49 -18.40 10.03
N TYR A 14 -11.46 -18.98 10.66
CA TYR A 14 -10.06 -18.96 10.26
C TYR A 14 -9.93 -19.00 8.72
N PRO A 15 -9.14 -18.12 8.08
CA PRO A 15 -8.80 -18.30 6.68
C PRO A 15 -8.12 -19.67 6.53
N THR A 16 -8.71 -20.53 5.71
CA THR A 16 -8.13 -21.84 5.40
C THR A 16 -6.83 -21.61 4.64
N LEU A 17 -5.70 -21.89 5.29
CA LEU A 17 -4.40 -21.93 4.64
C LEU A 17 -4.50 -22.84 3.41
N LYS A 18 -4.31 -22.27 2.21
CA LYS A 18 -4.37 -23.02 0.94
C LYS A 18 -3.44 -24.24 1.04
N SER A 19 -3.89 -25.39 0.55
CA SER A 19 -3.08 -26.61 0.44
C SER A 19 -2.01 -26.42 -0.64
N GLY A 20 -0.93 -25.72 -0.32
CA GLY A 20 0.21 -25.51 -1.20
C GLY A 20 1.43 -26.31 -0.71
N GLY A 21 1.80 -27.36 -1.45
CA GLY A 21 3.04 -28.11 -1.28
C GLY A 21 3.02 -29.17 -0.16
N SER A 22 3.30 -30.41 -0.52
CA SER A 22 3.35 -31.61 0.34
C SER A 22 4.47 -31.62 1.40
N GLY A 23 5.08 -30.47 1.74
CA GLY A 23 6.29 -30.40 2.56
C GLY A 23 6.13 -29.87 3.99
N VAL A 24 4.99 -29.27 4.35
CA VAL A 24 4.82 -28.65 5.69
C VAL A 24 3.86 -29.48 6.55
N ASP A 25 4.40 -30.10 7.60
CA ASP A 25 3.62 -30.78 8.64
C ASP A 25 2.81 -29.74 9.44
N ARG A 26 1.49 -29.77 9.26
CA ARG A 26 0.55 -28.84 9.91
C ARG A 26 0.46 -29.04 11.42
N GLY A 27 0.65 -30.26 11.90
CA GLY A 27 0.69 -30.56 13.33
C GLY A 27 1.90 -29.85 13.95
N ARG A 28 3.08 -30.05 13.36
CA ARG A 28 4.31 -29.36 13.78
C ARG A 28 4.19 -27.84 13.69
N LEU A 29 3.60 -27.31 12.61
CA LEU A 29 3.38 -25.87 12.47
C LEU A 29 2.48 -25.30 13.58
N ARG A 30 1.35 -25.95 13.88
CA ARG A 30 0.45 -25.53 14.95
C ARG A 30 1.12 -25.62 16.32
N SER A 31 1.87 -26.70 16.58
CA SER A 31 2.65 -26.83 17.80
C SER A 31 3.69 -25.71 17.94
N ALA A 32 4.41 -25.37 16.87
CA ALA A 32 5.39 -24.28 16.90
C ALA A 32 4.73 -22.92 17.19
N ILE A 33 3.58 -22.63 16.56
CA ILE A 33 2.80 -21.42 16.84
C ILE A 33 2.36 -21.39 18.31
N SER A 34 1.81 -22.49 18.82
CA SER A 34 1.37 -22.60 20.21
C SER A 34 2.53 -22.40 21.19
N SER A 35 3.70 -22.99 20.93
CA SER A 35 4.88 -22.81 21.76
C SER A 35 5.37 -21.36 21.76
N GLY A 36 5.38 -20.71 20.60
CA GLY A 36 5.71 -19.29 20.48
C GLY A 36 4.75 -18.40 21.26
N GLN A 37 3.45 -18.68 21.17
CA GLN A 37 2.42 -17.96 21.92
C GLN A 37 2.63 -18.12 23.43
N SER A 38 2.79 -19.35 23.93
CA SER A 38 3.01 -19.60 25.35
C SER A 38 4.28 -18.93 25.88
N TRP A 39 5.34 -18.89 25.07
CA TRP A 39 6.55 -18.15 25.44
C TRP A 39 6.27 -16.65 25.51
N LEU A 40 5.58 -16.07 24.53
CA LEU A 40 5.25 -14.64 24.52
C LEU A 40 4.35 -14.28 25.70
N ASP A 41 3.31 -15.06 25.99
CA ASP A 41 2.40 -14.82 27.11
C ASP A 41 3.14 -14.82 28.47
N ALA A 42 4.18 -15.65 28.61
CA ALA A 42 4.99 -15.75 29.83
C ALA A 42 6.13 -14.71 29.92
N ASN A 43 6.59 -14.16 28.80
CA ASN A 43 7.78 -13.30 28.75
C ASN A 43 7.52 -11.90 28.17
N PHE A 44 6.25 -11.56 27.91
CA PHE A 44 5.89 -10.27 27.37
C PHE A 44 6.27 -9.14 28.33
N SER A 45 7.12 -8.25 27.84
CA SER A 45 7.44 -6.98 28.49
C SER A 45 7.79 -5.99 27.38
N VAL A 46 7.39 -4.73 27.56
CA VAL A 46 7.75 -3.65 26.64
C VAL A 46 8.98 -2.89 27.13
N ASP A 47 9.21 -2.90 28.44
CA ASP A 47 10.20 -2.11 29.16
C ASP A 47 11.52 -2.85 29.43
N ASN A 48 11.58 -4.17 29.24
CA ASN A 48 12.76 -5.01 29.52
C ASN A 48 13.65 -5.24 28.28
N HIS A 49 13.70 -4.26 27.37
CA HIS A 49 14.46 -4.34 26.13
C HIS A 49 15.54 -3.27 26.05
N ASP A 50 16.68 -3.56 26.71
CA ASP A 50 17.87 -2.70 26.70
C ASP A 50 18.52 -2.58 25.31
N ARG A 51 18.25 -3.53 24.42
CA ARG A 51 18.76 -3.54 23.04
C ARG A 51 17.59 -3.46 22.06
N TYR A 52 17.55 -2.37 21.29
CA TYR A 52 16.62 -2.14 20.18
C TYR A 52 15.13 -2.15 20.55
N PRO A 53 14.68 -1.33 21.51
CA PRO A 53 13.30 -1.33 21.98
C PRO A 53 12.28 -1.04 20.87
N CYS A 54 12.57 -0.08 19.97
CA CYS A 54 11.68 0.21 18.85
C CYS A 54 11.61 -0.94 17.83
N TYR A 55 12.73 -1.65 17.61
CA TYR A 55 12.74 -2.82 16.73
C TYR A 55 11.91 -3.96 17.32
N PHE A 56 12.02 -4.19 18.63
CA PHE A 56 11.16 -5.14 19.34
C PHE A 56 9.68 -4.79 19.19
N LEU A 57 9.30 -3.52 19.43
CA LEU A 57 7.92 -3.06 19.24
C LEU A 57 7.43 -3.35 17.82
N TYR A 58 8.22 -3.01 16.80
CA TYR A 58 7.85 -3.32 15.42
C TYR A 58 7.72 -4.83 15.17
N ALA A 59 8.62 -5.66 15.71
CA ALA A 59 8.52 -7.11 15.58
C ALA A 59 7.28 -7.69 16.29
N LEU A 60 6.91 -7.13 17.44
CA LEU A 60 5.70 -7.46 18.18
C LEU A 60 4.44 -7.11 17.35
N GLU A 61 4.39 -5.92 16.74
CA GLU A 61 3.27 -5.52 15.87
C GLU A 61 3.13 -6.47 14.68
N ARG A 62 4.24 -6.91 14.08
CA ARG A 62 4.23 -7.91 13.02
C ARG A 62 3.61 -9.22 13.50
N TYR A 63 4.11 -9.75 14.63
CA TYR A 63 3.62 -11.00 15.21
C TYR A 63 2.11 -10.93 15.49
N LYS A 64 1.69 -9.89 16.22
CA LYS A 64 0.30 -9.70 16.62
C LYS A 64 -0.64 -9.47 15.43
N SER A 65 -0.17 -8.84 14.37
CA SER A 65 -0.96 -8.67 13.14
C SER A 65 -1.20 -10.00 12.41
N PHE A 66 -0.23 -10.92 12.40
CA PHE A 66 -0.45 -12.28 11.87
C PHE A 66 -1.30 -13.14 12.80
N GLU A 67 -1.16 -12.97 14.11
CA GLU A 67 -2.02 -13.64 15.10
C GLU A 67 -3.49 -13.25 14.89
N GLU A 68 -3.79 -11.95 14.88
CA GLU A 68 -5.12 -11.40 14.60
C GLU A 68 -5.67 -11.90 13.26
N PHE A 69 -4.81 -11.96 12.24
CA PHE A 69 -5.19 -12.47 10.92
C PHE A 69 -5.59 -13.95 10.96
N ILE A 70 -4.84 -14.77 11.68
CA ILE A 70 -5.15 -16.20 11.84
C ILE A 70 -6.44 -16.36 12.64
N GLN A 71 -6.55 -15.68 13.79
CA GLN A 71 -7.70 -15.79 14.70
C GLN A 71 -8.99 -15.22 14.09
N GLY A 72 -8.87 -14.31 13.12
CA GLY A 72 -10.01 -13.69 12.46
C GLY A 72 -10.72 -12.64 13.33
N THR A 73 -10.26 -12.42 14.55
CA THR A 73 -10.75 -11.40 15.49
C THR A 73 -9.57 -10.54 15.93
N ALA A 74 -9.72 -9.22 15.82
CA ALA A 74 -8.80 -8.26 16.40
C ALA A 74 -9.55 -7.49 17.49
N ASP A 75 -9.01 -7.47 18.70
CA ASP A 75 -9.43 -6.53 19.73
C ASP A 75 -9.19 -5.11 19.19
N PRO A 76 -10.19 -4.21 19.20
CA PRO A 76 -9.99 -2.82 18.80
C PRO A 76 -8.88 -2.10 19.58
N GLU A 77 -8.69 -2.44 20.85
CA GLU A 77 -7.74 -1.79 21.76
C GLU A 77 -6.90 -2.82 22.52
N PRO A 78 -6.02 -3.56 21.82
CA PRO A 78 -5.32 -4.66 22.45
C PRO A 78 -4.27 -4.14 23.44
N GLN A 79 -4.23 -4.74 24.63
CA GLN A 79 -3.36 -4.31 25.72
C GLN A 79 -1.88 -4.21 25.32
N TRP A 80 -1.38 -5.15 24.50
CA TRP A 80 0.01 -5.13 24.01
C TRP A 80 0.34 -3.85 23.23
N TYR A 81 -0.63 -3.35 22.46
CA TYR A 81 -0.46 -2.12 21.66
C TYR A 81 -0.48 -0.91 22.57
N GLN A 82 -1.42 -0.87 23.53
CA GLN A 82 -1.50 0.20 24.51
C GLN A 82 -0.21 0.33 25.33
N SER A 83 0.35 -0.79 25.81
CA SER A 83 1.63 -0.79 26.52
C SER A 83 2.79 -0.26 25.66
N GLY A 84 2.85 -0.65 24.37
CA GLY A 84 3.85 -0.12 23.45
C GLY A 84 3.67 1.38 23.15
N TYR A 85 2.42 1.83 23.01
CA TYR A 85 2.09 3.24 22.84
C TYR A 85 2.51 4.08 24.05
N GLU A 86 2.19 3.65 25.28
CA GLU A 86 2.57 4.35 26.51
C GLU A 86 4.09 4.41 26.70
N PHE A 87 4.78 3.31 26.38
CA PHE A 87 6.24 3.27 26.39
C PHE A 87 6.86 4.29 25.44
N LEU A 88 6.35 4.39 24.21
CA LEU A 88 6.82 5.37 23.23
C LEU A 88 6.44 6.80 23.65
N ARG A 89 5.19 7.02 24.05
CA ARG A 89 4.68 8.34 24.46
C ARG A 89 5.50 8.96 25.59
N SER A 90 5.85 8.16 26.60
CA SER A 90 6.64 8.62 27.76
C SER A 90 8.10 8.97 27.41
N ARG A 91 8.59 8.57 26.24
CA ARG A 91 9.99 8.71 25.80
C ARG A 91 10.16 9.53 24.52
N GLN A 92 9.06 10.07 23.99
CA GLN A 92 9.12 10.92 22.81
C GLN A 92 9.76 12.27 23.18
N LYS A 93 10.74 12.69 22.38
CA LYS A 93 11.40 14.00 22.55
C LYS A 93 10.53 15.12 21.96
N ALA A 94 10.86 16.37 22.28
CA ALA A 94 10.03 17.54 21.96
C ALA A 94 9.80 17.75 20.46
N ASP A 95 10.76 17.34 19.63
CA ASP A 95 10.71 17.36 18.16
C ASP A 95 10.11 16.06 17.57
N GLY A 96 9.61 15.16 18.41
CA GLY A 96 8.84 13.99 18.03
C GLY A 96 9.63 12.72 17.75
N HIS A 97 10.97 12.76 17.78
CA HIS A 97 11.80 11.57 17.57
C HIS A 97 11.95 10.73 18.84
N TRP A 98 12.44 9.50 18.64
CA TRP A 98 12.85 8.61 19.71
C TRP A 98 14.34 8.29 19.59
N GLU A 99 15.03 8.36 20.73
CA GLU A 99 16.44 8.04 20.85
C GLU A 99 16.60 7.04 21.98
N PHE A 100 17.36 5.96 21.74
CA PHE A 100 17.70 4.98 22.77
C PHE A 100 19.19 4.69 22.74
N THR A 101 19.73 4.24 23.86
CA THR A 101 21.15 3.88 23.95
C THR A 101 21.41 2.59 23.14
N GLY A 102 22.51 2.55 22.39
CA GLY A 102 22.94 1.38 21.59
C GLY A 102 23.28 1.69 20.14
N GLU A 103 24.20 0.90 19.57
CA GLU A 103 24.85 1.11 18.26
C GLU A 103 23.88 1.21 17.06
N TRP A 104 22.67 0.64 17.19
CA TRP A 104 21.60 0.68 16.16
C TRP A 104 20.29 1.30 16.66
N SER A 105 20.36 1.97 17.80
CA SER A 105 19.27 2.72 18.41
C SER A 105 19.32 4.22 18.06
N GLN A 106 20.14 4.59 17.06
CA GLN A 106 20.28 5.95 16.53
C GLN A 106 18.93 6.52 16.07
N ASP A 107 18.74 7.83 16.23
CA ASP A 107 17.46 8.56 16.11
C ASP A 107 16.59 8.13 14.92
N ALA A 108 17.18 8.01 13.73
CA ALA A 108 16.45 7.68 12.51
C ALA A 108 15.89 6.25 12.52
N CYS A 109 16.66 5.27 13.01
CA CYS A 109 16.24 3.87 13.04
C CYS A 109 15.16 3.65 14.10
N ALA A 110 15.38 4.17 15.32
CA ALA A 110 14.41 4.08 16.40
C ALA A 110 13.08 4.73 16.02
N THR A 111 13.12 5.95 15.47
CA THR A 111 11.93 6.67 15.03
C THR A 111 11.19 5.93 13.92
N SER A 112 11.92 5.39 12.93
CA SER A 112 11.30 4.62 11.84
C SER A 112 10.53 3.41 12.36
N PHE A 113 11.11 2.61 13.25
CA PHE A 113 10.42 1.45 13.82
C PHE A 113 9.27 1.83 14.76
N ALA A 114 9.41 2.91 15.54
CA ALA A 114 8.33 3.44 16.37
C ALA A 114 7.12 3.84 15.50
N VAL A 115 7.34 4.55 14.39
CA VAL A 115 6.29 4.93 13.45
C VAL A 115 5.64 3.69 12.82
N LEU A 116 6.42 2.69 12.40
CA LEU A 116 5.87 1.45 11.83
C LEU A 116 4.98 0.67 12.81
N PHE A 117 5.34 0.68 14.10
CA PHE A 117 4.54 0.14 15.19
C PHE A 117 3.24 0.93 15.38
N LEU A 118 3.33 2.25 15.56
CA LEU A 118 2.18 3.14 15.81
C LEU A 118 1.17 3.15 14.65
N LEU A 119 1.66 3.03 13.41
CA LEU A 119 0.79 2.94 12.23
C LEU A 119 0.15 1.56 12.09
N ARG A 120 0.56 0.54 12.85
CA ARG A 120 0.16 -0.85 12.60
C ARG A 120 0.41 -1.29 11.16
N SER A 121 1.61 -0.97 10.66
CA SER A 121 1.96 -1.07 9.23
C SER A 121 1.81 -2.49 8.65
N THR A 122 2.02 -3.53 9.46
CA THR A 122 1.87 -4.92 9.03
C THR A 122 0.41 -5.30 8.94
N GLN A 123 -0.41 -4.90 9.91
CA GLN A 123 -1.86 -5.10 9.86
C GLN A 123 -2.44 -4.47 8.60
N GLN A 124 -2.04 -3.25 8.26
CA GLN A 124 -2.47 -2.57 7.04
C GLN A 124 -2.04 -3.36 5.79
N SER A 125 -0.79 -3.85 5.75
CA SER A 125 -0.27 -4.64 4.62
C SER A 125 -1.01 -5.97 4.44
N ILE A 126 -1.36 -6.66 5.53
CA ILE A 126 -2.15 -7.89 5.51
C ILE A 126 -3.56 -7.61 4.99
N ARG A 127 -4.21 -6.53 5.46
CA ARG A 127 -5.53 -6.11 4.98
C ARG A 127 -5.51 -5.74 3.49
N ALA A 128 -4.50 -5.00 3.04
CA ALA A 128 -4.32 -4.67 1.62
C ALA A 128 -4.11 -5.94 0.75
N SER A 129 -3.38 -6.93 1.27
CA SER A 129 -3.16 -8.21 0.57
C SER A 129 -4.45 -9.06 0.45
N LEU A 130 -5.41 -8.89 1.36
CA LEU A 130 -6.71 -9.56 1.32
C LEU A 130 -7.66 -8.99 0.26
N GLY A 131 -7.47 -7.73 -0.16
CA GLY A 131 -8.24 -7.11 -1.25
C GLY A 131 -7.98 -7.75 -2.63
N GLN A 132 -6.77 -8.30 -2.85
CA GLN A 132 -6.29 -8.67 -4.19
C GLN A 132 -5.95 -10.16 -4.41
N GLY A 133 -6.18 -11.01 -3.41
CA GLY A 133 -5.57 -12.34 -3.34
C GLY A 133 -6.37 -13.55 -3.86
N THR A 134 -7.47 -13.44 -4.62
CA THR A 134 -8.14 -14.63 -5.22
C THR A 134 -8.99 -14.33 -6.48
N LEU A 135 -8.43 -13.84 -7.57
CA LEU A 135 -9.15 -13.79 -8.87
C LEU A 135 -8.28 -14.09 -10.10
N VAL A 136 -7.31 -15.01 -9.96
CA VAL A 136 -6.66 -15.64 -11.12
C VAL A 136 -7.12 -17.09 -11.17
N GLY A 137 -8.14 -17.39 -11.99
CA GLY A 137 -8.49 -18.78 -12.32
C GLY A 137 -9.98 -19.16 -12.36
N GLY A 138 -10.94 -18.23 -12.28
CA GLY A 138 -12.35 -18.54 -12.59
C GLY A 138 -13.03 -19.59 -11.69
N ARG A 139 -12.61 -19.74 -10.42
CA ARG A 139 -13.35 -20.52 -9.42
C ARG A 139 -13.49 -19.73 -8.12
N GLY A 140 -14.74 -19.46 -7.75
CA GLY A 140 -15.13 -18.82 -6.50
C GLY A 140 -16.31 -17.89 -6.73
N LEU A 141 -17.52 -18.31 -6.34
CA LEU A 141 -18.63 -17.38 -6.21
C LEU A 141 -18.33 -16.42 -5.04
N PRO A 142 -18.59 -15.10 -5.18
CA PRO A 142 -18.48 -14.16 -4.08
C PRO A 142 -19.29 -14.66 -2.86
N ARG A 143 -18.77 -14.43 -1.65
CA ARG A 143 -19.49 -14.77 -0.40
C ARG A 143 -20.85 -14.08 -0.29
N ASP A 144 -21.05 -13.00 -1.05
CA ASP A 144 -22.30 -12.26 -1.19
C ASP A 144 -22.89 -12.47 -2.60
N LEU A 145 -23.87 -13.36 -2.71
CA LEU A 145 -24.55 -13.70 -3.97
C LEU A 145 -25.64 -12.67 -4.36
N SER A 146 -25.92 -11.68 -3.53
CA SER A 146 -26.98 -10.69 -3.80
C SER A 146 -26.67 -9.75 -4.97
N ARG A 147 -25.43 -9.78 -5.49
CA ARG A 147 -24.89 -8.87 -6.51
C ARG A 147 -24.47 -9.56 -7.79
N VAL A 148 -24.94 -10.78 -7.98
CA VAL A 148 -24.66 -11.59 -9.17
C VAL A 148 -25.83 -11.40 -10.15
N ARG A 149 -25.57 -10.82 -11.33
CA ARG A 149 -26.56 -10.72 -12.40
C ARG A 149 -26.12 -11.53 -13.62
N LEU A 150 -27.11 -12.05 -14.34
CA LEU A 150 -26.90 -12.75 -15.61
C LEU A 150 -26.90 -11.70 -16.73
N SER A 151 -25.77 -11.54 -17.41
CA SER A 151 -25.66 -10.68 -18.60
C SER A 151 -25.07 -11.49 -19.74
N GLY A 152 -25.83 -11.67 -20.82
CA GLY A 152 -25.38 -12.41 -22.02
C GLY A 152 -24.95 -13.87 -21.76
N GLY A 153 -25.58 -14.55 -20.79
CA GLY A 153 -25.24 -15.93 -20.44
C GLY A 153 -23.98 -16.11 -19.59
N LYS A 154 -23.34 -15.01 -19.14
CA LYS A 154 -22.25 -15.03 -18.16
C LYS A 154 -22.72 -14.42 -16.83
N LEU A 155 -22.29 -15.03 -15.74
CA LEU A 155 -22.47 -14.50 -14.38
C LEU A 155 -21.48 -13.36 -14.19
N VAL A 156 -21.99 -12.13 -14.06
CA VAL A 156 -21.19 -10.93 -13.82
C VAL A 156 -21.46 -10.45 -12.40
N VAL A 157 -20.38 -10.23 -11.64
CA VAL A 157 -20.45 -9.68 -10.28
C VAL A 157 -20.39 -8.16 -10.40
N GLU A 158 -21.45 -7.48 -9.99
CA GLU A 158 -21.43 -6.02 -9.87
C GLU A 158 -20.53 -5.64 -8.70
N GLN A 159 -19.34 -5.12 -9.03
CA GLN A 159 -18.45 -4.50 -8.05
C GLN A 159 -18.97 -3.10 -7.76
N LYS A 160 -18.90 -2.65 -6.49
CA LYS A 160 -19.15 -1.24 -6.18
C LYS A 160 -18.11 -0.39 -6.93
N PRO A 161 -18.47 0.80 -7.44
CA PRO A 161 -17.50 1.70 -8.02
C PRO A 161 -16.38 1.96 -7.01
N THR A 162 -15.15 1.67 -7.39
CA THR A 162 -13.95 2.09 -6.66
C THR A 162 -13.81 3.61 -6.72
N GLU A 163 -13.01 4.21 -5.85
CA GLU A 163 -12.68 5.65 -6.00
C GLU A 163 -11.96 5.93 -7.33
N VAL A 164 -11.29 4.92 -7.92
CA VAL A 164 -10.69 5.00 -9.26
C VAL A 164 -11.73 4.98 -10.37
N ASP A 165 -12.84 4.25 -10.23
CA ASP A 165 -13.95 4.31 -11.19
C ASP A 165 -14.56 5.71 -11.23
N LYS A 166 -14.80 6.31 -10.05
CA LYS A 166 -15.29 7.68 -9.94
C LYS A 166 -14.30 8.69 -10.52
N LEU A 167 -13.01 8.50 -10.25
CA LEU A 167 -11.96 9.31 -10.86
C LEU A 167 -12.01 9.19 -12.39
N LEU A 168 -12.14 7.98 -12.94
CA LEU A 168 -12.18 7.76 -14.38
C LEU A 168 -13.42 8.36 -15.05
N ASP A 169 -14.55 8.39 -14.34
CA ASP A 169 -15.75 9.09 -14.79
C ASP A 169 -15.51 10.61 -14.81
N MET A 170 -14.96 11.17 -13.73
CA MET A 170 -14.60 12.60 -13.64
C MET A 170 -13.57 13.02 -14.69
N LEU A 171 -12.59 12.16 -14.97
CA LEU A 171 -11.58 12.37 -16.01
C LEU A 171 -12.14 12.19 -17.43
N GLY A 172 -13.25 11.46 -17.58
CA GLY A 172 -13.92 11.23 -18.86
C GLY A 172 -14.84 12.38 -19.27
N ASP A 173 -15.45 13.03 -18.28
CA ASP A 173 -16.44 14.10 -18.49
C ASP A 173 -15.81 15.52 -18.56
N ASP A 174 -14.48 15.61 -18.42
CA ASP A 174 -13.68 16.86 -18.42
C ASP A 174 -14.22 17.92 -17.43
N ASP A 175 -14.77 17.47 -16.29
CA ASP A 175 -15.28 18.32 -15.21
C ASP A 175 -14.13 19.03 -14.48
N SER A 176 -13.72 20.17 -15.04
CA SER A 176 -12.52 20.90 -14.64
C SER A 176 -12.56 21.33 -13.16
N GLN A 177 -13.75 21.64 -12.62
CA GLN A 177 -13.88 22.10 -11.23
C GLN A 177 -13.64 20.97 -10.24
N ALA A 178 -14.15 19.78 -10.53
CA ALA A 178 -13.95 18.64 -9.67
C ALA A 178 -12.50 18.12 -9.76
N LEU A 179 -11.87 18.20 -10.93
CA LEU A 179 -10.45 17.87 -11.11
C LEU A 179 -9.53 18.82 -10.32
N GLU A 180 -9.74 20.13 -10.38
CA GLU A 180 -8.96 21.11 -9.60
C GLU A 180 -9.03 20.84 -8.10
N SER A 181 -10.22 20.51 -7.58
CA SER A 181 -10.37 20.18 -6.14
C SER A 181 -9.53 18.97 -5.69
N LEU A 182 -9.33 17.98 -6.57
CA LEU A 182 -8.49 16.81 -6.32
C LEU A 182 -7.00 17.10 -6.52
N ILE A 183 -6.67 18.07 -7.37
CA ILE A 183 -5.31 18.54 -7.55
C ILE A 183 -4.84 19.23 -6.26
N ASP A 184 -5.67 20.09 -5.68
CA ASP A 184 -5.41 20.85 -4.45
C ASP A 184 -5.37 19.99 -3.19
N ASN A 185 -6.03 18.83 -3.19
CA ASN A 185 -5.98 17.86 -2.09
C ASN A 185 -5.42 16.48 -2.53
N PRO A 186 -4.10 16.36 -2.70
CA PRO A 186 -3.46 15.11 -3.16
C PRO A 186 -3.71 13.91 -2.23
N ALA A 187 -4.02 14.15 -0.95
CA ALA A 187 -4.28 13.10 0.04
C ALA A 187 -5.67 12.45 -0.15
N ALA A 188 -6.62 13.16 -0.77
CA ALA A 188 -7.96 12.64 -1.06
C ALA A 188 -7.95 11.53 -2.11
N LEU A 189 -6.96 11.53 -3.02
CA LEU A 189 -6.86 10.51 -4.05
C LEU A 189 -6.40 9.16 -3.45
N ARG A 190 -7.34 8.22 -3.25
CA ARG A 190 -7.02 6.84 -2.87
C ARG A 190 -7.01 5.94 -4.09
N VAL A 191 -5.94 5.15 -4.22
CA VAL A 191 -5.71 4.25 -5.35
C VAL A 191 -5.58 2.85 -4.80
N GLU A 192 -6.73 2.24 -4.55
CA GLU A 192 -6.87 0.90 -3.99
C GLU A 192 -7.66 0.04 -4.98
N ASP A 193 -7.32 -1.24 -5.08
CA ASP A 193 -8.05 -2.23 -5.89
C ASP A 193 -8.30 -1.86 -7.37
N VAL A 194 -7.33 -1.18 -7.98
CA VAL A 194 -7.38 -0.78 -9.40
C VAL A 194 -7.39 -1.99 -10.31
N ARG A 195 -8.41 -2.08 -11.17
CA ARG A 195 -8.51 -3.17 -12.14
C ARG A 195 -7.56 -2.94 -13.32
N PRO A 196 -7.08 -3.98 -14.01
CA PRO A 196 -6.19 -3.82 -15.17
C PRO A 196 -6.76 -2.93 -16.28
N GLU A 197 -8.07 -2.95 -16.50
CA GLU A 197 -8.78 -2.06 -17.42
C GLU A 197 -8.72 -0.58 -17.01
N ASP A 198 -8.86 -0.30 -15.72
CA ASP A 198 -8.80 1.06 -15.17
C ASP A 198 -7.39 1.62 -15.29
N ALA A 199 -6.39 0.81 -14.97
CA ALA A 199 -4.98 1.15 -15.16
C ALA A 199 -4.67 1.47 -16.63
N ARG A 200 -5.19 0.67 -17.58
CA ARG A 200 -5.04 0.95 -19.02
C ARG A 200 -5.71 2.27 -19.41
N ARG A 201 -6.89 2.57 -18.85
CA ARG A 201 -7.58 3.84 -19.12
C ARG A 201 -6.81 5.03 -18.57
N LEU A 202 -6.22 4.92 -17.37
CA LEU A 202 -5.30 5.93 -16.84
C LEU A 202 -4.09 6.14 -17.77
N GLN A 203 -3.47 5.07 -18.27
CA GLN A 203 -2.37 5.18 -19.25
C GLN A 203 -2.79 5.87 -20.56
N GLN A 204 -4.04 5.69 -21.00
CA GLN A 204 -4.59 6.41 -22.15
C GLN A 204 -4.79 7.89 -21.82
N ILE A 205 -5.35 8.21 -20.65
CA ILE A 205 -5.56 9.59 -20.19
C ILE A 205 -4.22 10.35 -20.15
N VAL A 206 -3.14 9.73 -19.63
CA VAL A 206 -1.79 10.34 -19.65
C VAL A 206 -1.33 10.75 -21.06
N ARG A 207 -1.84 10.14 -22.13
CA ARG A 207 -1.44 10.48 -23.51
C ARG A 207 -2.30 11.54 -24.17
N SER A 208 -3.59 11.62 -23.83
CA SER A 208 -4.55 12.41 -24.60
C SER A 208 -5.54 13.24 -23.77
N GLY A 209 -5.50 13.17 -22.44
CA GLY A 209 -6.38 13.95 -21.58
C GLY A 209 -6.00 15.44 -21.49
N SER A 210 -6.87 16.25 -20.88
CA SER A 210 -6.56 17.62 -20.46
C SER A 210 -5.38 17.66 -19.48
N PRO A 211 -4.63 18.78 -19.34
CA PRO A 211 -3.49 18.86 -18.43
C PRO A 211 -3.82 18.40 -17.00
N GLU A 212 -4.98 18.79 -16.50
CA GLU A 212 -5.50 18.43 -15.18
C GLU A 212 -5.76 16.93 -15.09
N ALA A 213 -6.37 16.36 -16.13
CA ALA A 213 -6.63 14.93 -16.21
C ALA A 213 -5.36 14.08 -16.31
N ARG A 214 -4.38 14.53 -17.11
CA ARG A 214 -3.06 13.89 -17.23
C ARG A 214 -2.32 13.92 -15.90
N LEU A 215 -2.33 15.05 -15.20
CA LEU A 215 -1.70 15.20 -13.88
C LEU A 215 -2.27 14.20 -12.88
N LEU A 216 -3.59 14.10 -12.77
CA LEU A 216 -4.25 13.16 -11.87
C LEU A 216 -4.02 11.70 -12.28
N ALA A 217 -4.02 11.40 -13.57
CA ALA A 217 -3.72 10.05 -14.05
C ALA A 217 -2.27 9.63 -13.76
N VAL A 218 -1.29 10.54 -13.94
CA VAL A 218 0.12 10.30 -13.56
C VAL A 218 0.23 10.09 -12.05
N ARG A 219 -0.42 10.92 -11.24
CA ARG A 219 -0.45 10.79 -9.77
C ARG A 219 -1.04 9.45 -9.34
N ALA A 220 -2.14 9.03 -9.97
CA ALA A 220 -2.78 7.76 -9.68
C ALA A 220 -1.84 6.57 -9.99
N LEU A 221 -1.25 6.54 -11.18
CA LEU A 221 -0.30 5.50 -11.59
C LEU A 221 0.96 5.48 -10.70
N ALA A 222 1.46 6.63 -10.27
CA ALA A 222 2.57 6.75 -9.34
C ALA A 222 2.26 6.14 -7.96
N LYS A 223 1.04 6.36 -7.44
CA LYS A 223 0.58 5.77 -6.17
C LYS A 223 0.46 4.25 -6.20
N MET A 224 0.23 3.65 -7.37
CA MET A 224 0.22 2.19 -7.52
C MET A 224 1.60 1.55 -7.33
N ARG A 225 2.69 2.33 -7.48
CA ARG A 225 4.09 1.88 -7.25
C ARG A 225 4.48 0.61 -8.02
N SER A 226 3.84 0.36 -9.17
CA SER A 226 4.16 -0.80 -10.02
C SER A 226 5.20 -0.44 -11.08
N LEU A 227 6.19 -1.33 -11.27
CA LEU A 227 7.18 -1.24 -12.35
C LEU A 227 6.55 -1.27 -13.74
N ASP A 228 5.33 -1.82 -13.87
CA ASP A 228 4.63 -1.91 -15.15
C ASP A 228 4.19 -0.54 -15.69
N TYR A 229 4.09 0.46 -14.81
CA TYR A 229 3.74 1.83 -15.20
C TYR A 229 4.96 2.74 -15.39
N ALA A 230 6.18 2.25 -15.13
CA ALA A 230 7.41 3.00 -15.37
C ALA A 230 7.52 3.53 -16.81
N PRO A 231 7.17 2.77 -17.87
CA PRO A 231 7.11 3.30 -19.24
C PRO A 231 6.20 4.53 -19.39
N THR A 232 5.02 4.50 -18.77
CA THR A 232 4.05 5.60 -18.82
C THR A 232 4.55 6.82 -18.05
N LEU A 233 5.18 6.61 -16.89
CA LEU A 233 5.77 7.71 -16.11
C LEU A 233 6.99 8.32 -16.82
N ILE A 234 7.81 7.50 -17.50
CA ILE A 234 8.92 8.00 -18.34
C ILE A 234 8.38 8.83 -19.50
N TYR A 235 7.31 8.37 -20.16
CA TYR A 235 6.63 9.16 -21.19
C TYR A 235 6.10 10.49 -20.62
N ALA A 236 5.50 10.49 -19.42
CA ALA A 236 5.00 11.71 -18.80
C ALA A 236 6.09 12.75 -18.46
N LEU A 237 7.38 12.38 -18.44
CA LEU A 237 8.47 13.36 -18.34
C LEU A 237 8.61 14.22 -19.60
N THR A 238 8.03 13.83 -20.74
CA THR A 238 8.02 14.62 -21.97
C THR A 238 6.82 15.58 -22.06
N ASP A 239 5.99 15.67 -21.01
CA ASP A 239 4.78 16.50 -21.04
C ASP A 239 5.15 17.99 -21.13
N PRO A 240 4.42 18.80 -21.93
CA PRO A 240 4.59 20.25 -21.95
C PRO A 240 4.27 20.92 -20.59
N ASP A 241 3.37 20.35 -19.79
CA ASP A 241 3.07 20.86 -18.45
C ASP A 241 4.10 20.38 -17.43
N ARG A 242 4.87 21.34 -16.89
CA ARG A 242 5.91 21.08 -15.90
C ARG A 242 5.39 20.49 -14.58
N ARG A 243 4.10 20.68 -14.25
CA ARG A 243 3.45 20.02 -13.10
C ARG A 243 3.45 18.50 -13.28
N ILE A 244 3.13 18.04 -14.49
CA ILE A 244 3.08 16.62 -14.84
C ILE A 244 4.48 16.01 -14.83
N VAL A 245 5.48 16.74 -15.36
CA VAL A 245 6.88 16.29 -15.33
C VAL A 245 7.37 16.06 -13.89
N ARG A 246 7.05 16.97 -12.96
CA ARG A 246 7.40 16.81 -11.54
C ARG A 246 6.71 15.60 -10.92
N GLU A 247 5.40 15.45 -11.14
CA GLU A 247 4.61 14.32 -10.62
C GLU A 247 5.16 12.97 -11.16
N ALA A 248 5.48 12.91 -12.45
CA ALA A 248 6.07 11.74 -13.08
C ALA A 248 7.46 11.40 -12.52
N ARG A 249 8.32 12.41 -12.33
CA ARG A 249 9.63 12.26 -11.71
C ARG A 249 9.52 11.69 -10.30
N ASP A 250 8.61 12.21 -9.48
CA ASP A 250 8.42 11.75 -8.10
C ASP A 250 7.80 10.36 -8.07
N GLY A 251 6.88 10.05 -8.99
CA GLY A 251 6.40 8.70 -9.23
C GLY A 251 7.51 7.72 -9.58
N LEU A 252 8.44 8.09 -10.46
CA LEU A 252 9.60 7.25 -10.82
C LEU A 252 10.54 7.03 -9.63
N ARG A 253 10.77 8.05 -8.79
CA ARG A 253 11.54 7.90 -7.54
C ARG A 253 10.91 6.86 -6.60
N LEU A 254 9.58 6.87 -6.47
CA LEU A 254 8.83 5.91 -5.66
C LEU A 254 8.86 4.50 -6.25
N VAL A 255 8.57 4.36 -7.55
CA VAL A 255 8.53 3.07 -8.27
C VAL A 255 9.91 2.39 -8.26
N SER A 256 10.97 3.17 -8.49
CA SER A 256 12.35 2.67 -8.50
C SER A 256 12.99 2.50 -7.12
N ARG A 257 12.35 3.04 -6.07
CA ARG A 257 12.92 3.21 -4.72
C ARG A 257 14.25 3.99 -4.72
N ARG A 258 14.46 4.84 -5.72
CA ARG A 258 15.62 5.72 -5.85
C ARG A 258 15.18 7.15 -5.57
N PHE A 259 15.14 7.54 -4.30
CA PHE A 259 14.61 8.83 -3.87
C PHE A 259 15.36 10.04 -4.45
N ASN A 260 16.66 9.92 -4.69
CA ASN A 260 17.45 11.00 -5.33
C ASN A 260 17.19 11.13 -6.84
N GLY A 261 16.58 10.13 -7.48
CA GLY A 261 16.31 10.11 -8.93
C GLY A 261 17.56 10.30 -9.79
N PHE A 262 17.41 11.07 -10.86
CA PHE A 262 18.47 11.39 -11.84
C PHE A 262 18.62 12.91 -12.08
N GLY A 263 18.59 13.69 -10.99
CA GLY A 263 19.02 15.09 -11.03
C GLY A 263 18.04 16.11 -11.62
N LEU A 264 16.80 15.73 -11.93
CA LEU A 264 15.78 16.71 -12.35
C LEU A 264 15.25 17.49 -11.13
N GLU A 265 15.61 18.77 -11.03
CA GLU A 265 15.21 19.68 -9.95
C GLU A 265 13.74 20.13 -10.08
N ASP A 266 13.15 20.69 -9.01
CA ASP A 266 11.74 21.13 -9.00
C ASP A 266 11.48 22.33 -9.92
N ASN A 267 12.47 23.22 -9.98
CA ASN A 267 12.45 24.49 -10.70
C ASN A 267 13.29 24.43 -11.98
N PHE A 268 13.55 23.23 -12.52
CA PHE A 268 14.32 23.02 -13.74
C PHE A 268 13.89 24.01 -14.82
N LYS A 269 14.81 24.82 -15.35
CA LYS A 269 14.52 25.80 -16.41
C LYS A 269 14.90 25.29 -17.79
N ASP A 270 15.93 24.46 -17.81
CA ASP A 270 16.57 23.91 -18.99
C ASP A 270 15.93 22.57 -19.40
N ASP A 271 15.61 22.46 -20.68
CA ASP A 271 15.09 21.23 -21.27
C ASP A 271 16.18 20.15 -21.38
N GLY A 272 17.48 20.53 -21.41
CA GLY A 272 18.59 19.59 -21.41
C GLY A 272 18.66 18.72 -20.14
N GLN A 273 18.39 19.31 -18.96
CA GLN A 273 18.25 18.54 -17.71
C GLN A 273 17.12 17.50 -17.77
N ARG A 274 15.99 17.87 -18.39
CA ARG A 274 14.83 17.00 -18.58
C ARG A 274 15.17 15.84 -19.52
N GLU A 275 15.79 16.11 -20.66
CA GLU A 275 16.22 15.09 -21.62
C GLU A 275 17.23 14.11 -21.02
N LEU A 276 18.23 14.61 -20.30
CA LEU A 276 19.20 13.77 -19.61
C LEU A 276 18.52 12.85 -18.58
N ALA A 277 17.57 13.38 -17.79
CA ALA A 277 16.83 12.59 -16.82
C ALA A 277 16.00 11.49 -17.50
N ILE A 278 15.34 11.79 -18.63
CA ILE A 278 14.59 10.82 -19.44
C ILE A 278 15.51 9.68 -19.90
N ASP A 279 16.68 10.01 -20.47
CA ASP A 279 17.63 9.01 -20.95
C ASP A 279 18.14 8.10 -19.83
N LEU A 280 18.41 8.67 -18.66
CA LEU A 280 18.84 7.91 -17.50
C LEU A 280 17.73 7.00 -16.97
N TRP A 281 16.48 7.46 -16.95
CA TRP A 281 15.34 6.61 -16.60
C TRP A 281 15.07 5.51 -17.63
N LYS A 282 15.21 5.79 -18.94
CA LYS A 282 15.13 4.78 -20.01
C LYS A 282 16.21 3.71 -19.84
N LYS A 283 17.45 4.11 -19.58
CA LYS A 283 18.58 3.20 -19.31
C LYS A 283 18.31 2.35 -18.07
N TRP A 284 17.87 2.96 -16.97
CA TRP A 284 17.49 2.25 -15.76
C TRP A 284 16.36 1.24 -16.00
N TYR A 285 15.32 1.62 -16.73
CA TYR A 285 14.21 0.70 -17.00
C TYR A 285 14.68 -0.56 -17.73
N ARG A 286 15.62 -0.42 -18.68
CA ARG A 286 16.24 -1.57 -19.37
C ARG A 286 17.08 -2.45 -18.45
N THR A 287 17.65 -1.95 -17.35
CA THR A 287 18.36 -2.82 -16.40
C THR A 287 17.39 -3.67 -15.59
N VAL A 288 16.17 -3.19 -15.37
CA VAL A 288 15.11 -3.90 -14.63
C VAL A 288 14.25 -4.77 -15.55
N ARG A 289 14.09 -4.38 -16.81
CA ARG A 289 13.35 -5.10 -17.86
C ARG A 289 14.22 -5.19 -19.14
N PRO A 290 15.21 -6.11 -19.20
CA PRO A 290 16.12 -6.22 -20.35
C PRO A 290 15.42 -6.50 -21.68
N ASP A 291 14.33 -7.26 -21.64
CA ASP A 291 13.56 -7.66 -22.83
C ASP A 291 12.47 -6.64 -23.23
N ALA A 292 12.39 -5.49 -22.54
CA ALA A 292 11.39 -4.48 -22.87
C ALA A 292 11.68 -3.82 -24.23
N PRO A 293 10.63 -3.50 -25.02
CA PRO A 293 10.81 -2.75 -26.24
C PRO A 293 11.41 -1.36 -25.95
N PRO A 294 12.05 -0.72 -26.94
CA PRO A 294 12.49 0.67 -26.81
C PRO A 294 11.31 1.56 -26.39
N LEU A 295 11.54 2.38 -25.36
CA LEU A 295 10.57 3.39 -24.94
C LEU A 295 10.64 4.60 -25.88
N PRO A 296 9.49 5.20 -26.24
CA PRO A 296 9.43 6.44 -27.01
C PRO A 296 10.19 7.55 -26.28
#